data_AF-A0A0F9T3J0-F1
#
_entry.id   AF-A0A0F9T3J0-F1
#
_cell.length_a   1.000
_cell.length_b   1.000
_cell.length_c   1.000
_cell.angle_alpha   90.00
_cell.angle_beta   90.00
_cell.angle_gamma   90.00
#
_symmetry.space_group_name_H-M   'P 1'
#
loop_
_entity.id
_entity.type
_entity.pdbx_description
1 polymer ?
#
loop_
_entity_poly.entity_id
_entity_poly.type
_entity_poly.pdbx_seq_one_letter_code
_entity_poly.pdbx_strand_id
1 'polypeptide(L)'
;MALTASSTPTMVPQIPSLGRVDWVVNGYSTDASSADEVKAAPGVGKALFIKEVIITCNDVDSYPWLQDEDDNVLFGRFFTLLTSGSGFVLAWKFTRPIQLVTNKALEIKAAAGGNVSIWIEGATAEV
;
A
#
# COMPACT_ATOMS: atom_id res chain seq x y z
N MET A 1 0.62 -5.09 24.60
CA MET A 1 0.85 -4.00 23.63
C MET A 1 -0.37 -3.96 22.74
N ALA A 2 -1.18 -2.90 22.84
CA ALA A 2 -2.48 -2.85 22.15
C ALA A 2 -2.25 -2.88 20.63
N LEU A 3 -2.88 -3.84 19.93
CA LEU A 3 -3.01 -3.82 18.48
C LEU A 3 -3.80 -2.56 18.13
N THR A 4 -3.07 -1.51 17.72
CA THR A 4 -3.62 -0.28 17.17
C THR A 4 -4.62 -0.64 16.07
N ALA A 5 -5.79 -0.01 16.12
CA ALA A 5 -6.93 -0.32 15.27
C ALA A 5 -6.52 -0.45 13.79
N SER A 6 -6.61 -1.67 13.26
CA SER A 6 -6.67 -1.87 11.82
C SER A 6 -8.03 -1.33 11.38
N SER A 7 -8.06 -0.17 10.73
CA SER A 7 -9.20 0.17 9.90
C SER A 7 -9.34 -0.93 8.85
N THR A 8 -10.49 -1.58 8.76
CA THR A 8 -10.72 -2.53 7.68
C THR A 8 -10.69 -1.76 6.36
N PRO A 9 -9.79 -2.07 5.40
CA PRO A 9 -9.76 -1.40 4.10
C PRO A 9 -11.12 -1.50 3.42
N THR A 10 -11.56 -0.42 2.77
CA THR A 10 -12.84 -0.41 2.06
C THR A 10 -12.69 -1.15 0.73
N MET A 11 -13.16 -2.39 0.66
CA MET A 11 -13.21 -3.12 -0.62
C MET A 11 -14.47 -2.76 -1.40
N VAL A 12 -14.31 -2.26 -2.62
CA VAL A 12 -15.42 -1.90 -3.50
C VAL A 12 -15.73 -3.01 -4.51
N PRO A 13 -16.98 -3.13 -4.99
CA PRO A 13 -17.30 -4.12 -6.04
C PRO A 13 -16.58 -3.82 -7.37
N GLN A 14 -16.40 -2.55 -7.70
CA GLN A 14 -15.68 -2.09 -8.90
C GLN A 14 -15.19 -0.65 -8.71
N ILE A 15 -14.21 -0.24 -9.51
CA ILE A 15 -13.75 1.15 -9.59
C ILE A 15 -14.79 1.96 -10.39
N PRO A 16 -15.25 3.13 -9.91
CA PRO A 16 -16.09 4.04 -10.68
C PRO A 16 -15.48 4.39 -12.05
N SER A 17 -16.31 4.54 -13.07
CA SER A 17 -15.87 4.88 -14.43
C SER A 17 -15.65 6.38 -14.62
N LEU A 18 -16.34 7.21 -13.82
CA LEU A 18 -16.27 8.67 -13.93
C LEU A 18 -14.92 9.19 -13.43
N GLY A 19 -14.26 9.98 -14.28
CA GLY A 19 -12.94 10.54 -13.97
C GLY A 19 -11.84 9.50 -13.81
N ARG A 20 -12.06 8.26 -14.26
CA ARG A 20 -11.11 7.15 -14.07
C ARG A 20 -9.83 7.36 -14.86
N VAL A 21 -8.69 7.27 -14.16
CA VAL A 21 -7.35 7.27 -14.74
C VAL A 21 -6.56 6.11 -14.12
N ASP A 22 -6.29 5.08 -14.91
CA ASP A 22 -5.45 3.96 -14.49
C ASP A 22 -3.98 4.39 -14.38
N TRP A 23 -3.28 3.80 -13.40
CA TRP A 23 -1.87 4.09 -13.16
C TRP A 23 -1.13 2.86 -12.65
N VAL A 24 0.17 2.92 -12.83
CA VAL A 24 1.14 1.99 -12.26
C VAL A 24 2.23 2.82 -11.63
N VAL A 25 2.61 2.49 -10.40
CA VAL A 25 3.70 3.12 -9.66
C VAL A 25 4.68 2.05 -9.24
N ASN A 26 5.97 2.35 -9.37
CA ASN A 26 7.03 1.52 -8.87
C ASN A 26 8.04 2.39 -8.13
N GLY A 27 8.67 1.83 -7.11
CA GLY A 27 9.56 2.58 -6.24
C GLY A 27 10.49 1.68 -5.46
N TYR A 28 11.46 2.33 -4.83
CA TYR A 28 12.44 1.70 -3.97
C TYR A 28 12.72 2.64 -2.80
N SER A 29 12.72 2.09 -1.59
CA SER A 29 13.13 2.78 -0.38
C SER A 29 14.18 1.95 0.35
N THR A 30 15.24 2.61 0.82
CA THR A 30 16.21 2.00 1.73
C THR A 30 15.73 1.99 3.18
N ASP A 31 14.75 2.84 3.50
CA ASP A 31 14.20 2.99 4.85
C ASP A 31 12.79 3.57 4.80
N ALA A 32 11.79 2.70 4.68
CA ALA A 32 10.39 3.08 4.73
C ALA A 32 9.85 3.21 6.18
N SER A 33 10.70 3.28 7.21
CA SER A 33 10.24 3.32 8.61
C SER A 33 9.48 4.61 8.96
N SER A 34 9.76 5.71 8.25
CA SER A 34 9.05 6.99 8.37
C SER A 34 7.80 7.10 7.51
N ALA A 35 7.42 6.03 6.80
CA ALA A 35 6.49 6.04 5.68
C ALA A 35 7.01 6.83 4.48
N ASP A 36 6.90 6.24 3.29
CA ASP A 36 7.23 6.88 2.03
C ASP A 36 5.97 7.05 1.18
N GLU A 37 5.78 8.25 0.64
CA GLU A 37 4.72 8.50 -0.32
C GLU A 37 4.97 7.70 -1.61
N VAL A 38 4.02 6.83 -1.94
CA VAL A 38 4.01 6.04 -3.17
C VAL A 38 3.21 6.73 -4.26
N LYS A 39 2.11 7.38 -3.86
CA LYS A 39 1.24 8.11 -4.75
C LYS A 39 0.55 9.25 -4.01
N ALA A 40 0.82 10.48 -4.43
CA ALA A 40 0.16 11.67 -3.93
C ALA A 40 -1.37 11.61 -3.98
N ALA A 41 -2.00 12.34 -3.07
CA ALA A 41 -3.45 12.48 -3.01
C ALA A 41 -4.06 12.96 -4.34
N PRO A 42 -5.19 12.38 -4.78
CA PRO A 42 -5.75 12.63 -6.11
C PRO A 42 -6.52 13.96 -6.25
N GLY A 43 -6.71 14.70 -5.17
CA GLY A 43 -7.54 15.90 -5.10
C GLY A 43 -8.96 15.63 -4.58
N VAL A 44 -9.65 16.73 -4.24
CA VAL A 44 -11.01 16.71 -3.68
C VAL A 44 -11.98 15.95 -4.59
N GLY A 45 -12.82 15.10 -4.00
CA GLY A 45 -13.85 14.32 -4.71
C GLY A 45 -13.32 13.07 -5.41
N LYS A 46 -12.03 12.74 -5.28
CA LYS A 46 -11.41 11.56 -5.88
C LYS A 46 -10.75 10.67 -4.83
N ALA A 47 -10.65 9.39 -5.13
CA ALA A 47 -9.92 8.40 -4.34
C ALA A 47 -8.96 7.60 -5.21
N LEU A 48 -7.96 7.01 -4.55
CA LEU A 48 -7.09 6.00 -5.12
C LEU A 48 -7.71 4.62 -4.90
N PHE A 49 -7.66 3.78 -5.93
CA PHE A 49 -8.17 2.41 -5.91
C PHE A 49 -7.02 1.46 -6.28
N ILE A 50 -6.67 0.56 -5.38
CA ILE A 50 -5.58 -0.42 -5.58
C ILE A 50 -6.16 -1.71 -6.16
N LYS A 51 -5.58 -2.18 -7.28
CA LYS A 51 -5.96 -3.42 -7.97
C LYS A 51 -4.94 -4.54 -7.75
N GLU A 52 -3.66 -4.18 -7.72
CA GLU A 52 -2.57 -5.13 -7.59
C GLU A 52 -1.41 -4.49 -6.84
N VAL A 53 -0.71 -5.28 -6.05
CA VAL A 53 0.46 -4.87 -5.29
C VAL A 53 1.50 -5.97 -5.32
N ILE A 54 2.74 -5.57 -5.56
CA ILE A 54 3.93 -6.39 -5.38
C ILE A 54 4.86 -5.62 -4.44
N ILE A 55 5.25 -6.24 -3.34
CA ILE A 55 6.22 -5.69 -2.38
C ILE A 55 7.32 -6.72 -2.21
N THR A 56 8.56 -6.27 -2.37
CA THR A 56 9.74 -7.08 -2.05
C THR A 56 10.55 -6.40 -0.96
N CYS A 57 11.12 -7.20 -0.07
CA CYS A 57 12.08 -6.69 0.91
C CYS A 57 13.03 -7.81 1.35
N ASN A 58 14.31 -7.47 1.44
CA ASN A 58 15.40 -8.37 1.84
C ASN A 58 15.60 -8.45 3.36
N ASP A 59 15.04 -7.50 4.10
CA ASP A 59 15.27 -7.31 5.52
C ASP A 59 14.12 -7.90 6.34
N VAL A 60 14.45 -8.88 7.18
CA VAL A 60 13.47 -9.73 7.88
C VAL A 60 12.64 -8.95 8.90
N ASP A 61 13.17 -7.87 9.47
CA ASP A 61 12.51 -7.08 10.51
C ASP A 61 11.76 -5.86 9.99
N SER A 62 11.82 -5.57 8.68
CA SER A 62 11.21 -4.38 8.11
C SER A 62 9.70 -4.48 8.00
N TYR A 63 9.13 -5.68 7.84
CA TYR A 63 7.68 -5.95 7.86
C TYR A 63 6.80 -4.88 7.19
N PRO A 64 6.98 -4.56 5.89
CA PRO A 64 6.29 -3.47 5.22
C PRO A 64 4.77 -3.67 5.14
N TRP A 65 4.03 -2.57 5.07
CA TRP A 65 2.59 -2.52 4.83
C TRP A 65 2.22 -1.25 4.05
N LEU A 66 1.11 -1.32 3.32
CA LEU A 66 0.49 -0.15 2.71
C LEU A 66 -0.44 0.52 3.71
N GLN A 67 -0.41 1.84 3.72
CA GLN A 67 -1.28 2.69 4.52
C GLN A 67 -1.66 3.97 3.76
N ASP A 68 -2.56 4.76 4.32
CA ASP A 68 -2.72 6.16 3.92
C ASP A 68 -1.88 7.11 4.80
N GLU A 69 -1.85 8.38 4.41
CA GLU A 69 -1.15 9.48 5.14
C GLU A 69 -1.64 9.71 6.59
N ASP A 70 -2.77 9.11 6.99
CA ASP A 70 -3.29 9.18 8.37
C ASP A 70 -2.95 7.90 9.16
N ASP A 71 -1.98 7.10 8.69
CA ASP A 71 -1.57 5.81 9.26
C ASP A 71 -2.68 4.71 9.25
N ASN A 72 -3.73 4.85 8.44
CA ASN A 72 -4.73 3.80 8.29
C ASN A 72 -4.17 2.65 7.46
N VAL A 73 -4.01 1.48 8.07
CA VAL A 73 -3.48 0.30 7.38
C VAL A 73 -4.46 -0.18 6.31
N LEU A 74 -3.98 -0.30 5.08
CA LEU A 74 -4.75 -0.73 3.93
C LEU A 74 -4.49 -2.20 3.58
N PHE A 75 -3.23 -2.64 3.66
CA PHE A 75 -2.83 -3.99 3.29
C PHE A 75 -1.45 -4.34 3.87
N GLY A 76 -1.32 -5.52 4.51
CA GLY A 76 -0.14 -5.88 5.32
C GLY A 76 -0.52 -6.19 6.76
N ARG A 77 0.38 -6.38 7.73
CA ARG A 77 1.86 -6.41 7.76
C ARG A 77 2.41 -7.76 7.30
N PHE A 78 3.48 -7.75 6.52
CA PHE A 78 4.06 -8.99 5.99
C PHE A 78 5.24 -9.45 6.82
N PHE A 79 5.04 -10.54 7.57
CA PHE A 79 6.08 -11.17 8.37
C PHE A 79 6.88 -12.15 7.53
N THR A 80 8.21 -12.03 7.53
CA THR A 80 9.06 -13.03 6.90
C THR A 80 8.98 -14.32 7.69
N LEU A 81 8.63 -15.43 7.04
CA LEU A 81 8.60 -16.75 7.68
C LEU A 81 9.99 -17.34 7.95
N LEU A 82 11.06 -16.72 7.43
CA LEU A 82 12.42 -17.26 7.48
C LEU A 82 13.37 -16.25 8.14
N THR A 83 14.06 -16.69 9.18
CA THR A 83 14.99 -15.93 10.00
C THR A 83 16.35 -15.67 9.34
N SER A 84 16.56 -16.07 8.08
CA SER A 84 17.87 -16.00 7.43
C SER A 84 17.82 -15.37 6.04
N GLY A 85 18.00 -14.05 5.98
CA GLY A 85 18.51 -13.28 4.82
C GLY A 85 17.84 -13.48 3.46
N SER A 86 16.69 -14.14 3.43
CA SER A 86 16.00 -14.51 2.21
C SER A 86 14.89 -13.50 2.04
N GLY A 87 15.12 -12.53 1.15
CA GLY A 87 14.10 -11.54 0.84
C GLY A 87 12.79 -12.21 0.47
N PHE A 88 11.69 -11.60 0.88
CA PHE A 88 10.37 -12.06 0.55
C PHE A 88 9.81 -11.24 -0.60
N VAL A 89 8.95 -11.89 -1.37
CA VAL A 89 8.13 -11.27 -2.39
C VAL A 89 6.69 -11.53 -2.00
N LEU A 90 5.95 -10.46 -1.80
CA LEU A 90 4.52 -10.50 -1.78
C LEU A 90 4.01 -10.03 -3.13
N ALA A 91 3.19 -10.84 -3.78
CA ALA A 91 2.39 -10.41 -4.91
C ALA A 91 0.93 -10.71 -4.59
N TRP A 92 0.07 -9.70 -4.71
CA TRP A 92 -1.35 -9.86 -4.47
C TRP A 92 -2.17 -9.08 -5.49
N LYS A 93 -3.11 -9.78 -6.11
CA LYS A 93 -4.09 -9.22 -7.04
C LYS A 93 -5.46 -9.24 -6.38
N PHE A 94 -6.05 -8.07 -6.20
CA PHE A 94 -7.33 -7.95 -5.52
C PHE A 94 -8.49 -8.23 -6.48
N THR A 95 -9.32 -9.22 -6.15
CA THR A 95 -10.58 -9.47 -6.87
C THR A 95 -11.54 -8.28 -6.76
N ARG A 96 -11.48 -7.56 -5.63
CA ARG A 96 -12.23 -6.35 -5.34
C ARG A 96 -11.25 -5.24 -4.98
N PRO A 97 -11.21 -4.11 -5.72
CA PRO A 97 -10.24 -3.05 -5.46
C PRO A 97 -10.34 -2.53 -4.03
N ILE A 98 -9.20 -2.19 -3.44
CA ILE A 98 -9.16 -1.44 -2.18
C ILE A 98 -9.31 0.04 -2.51
N GLN A 99 -10.35 0.66 -1.98
CA GLN A 99 -10.52 2.11 -2.02
C GLN A 99 -9.84 2.74 -0.80
N LEU A 100 -8.98 3.73 -1.07
CA LEU A 100 -8.47 4.64 -0.04
C LEU A 100 -9.54 5.69 0.30
N VAL A 101 -9.43 6.25 1.51
CA VAL A 101 -10.23 7.41 1.90
C VAL A 101 -10.03 8.54 0.86
N THR A 102 -11.10 9.29 0.58
CA THR A 102 -11.10 10.36 -0.41
C THR A 102 -9.99 11.37 -0.13
N ASN A 103 -9.28 11.76 -1.20
CA ASN A 103 -8.20 12.73 -1.17
C ASN A 103 -7.07 12.40 -0.17
N LYS A 104 -6.67 11.13 -0.09
CA LYS A 104 -5.52 10.68 0.69
C LYS A 104 -4.39 10.16 -0.19
N ALA A 105 -3.16 10.43 0.23
CA ALA A 105 -1.98 9.82 -0.38
C ALA A 105 -1.88 8.34 0.02
N LEU A 106 -1.28 7.54 -0.86
CA LEU A 106 -0.90 6.16 -0.60
C LEU A 106 0.56 6.13 -0.15
N GLU A 107 0.81 5.44 0.95
CA GLU A 107 2.14 5.30 1.53
C GLU A 107 2.52 3.84 1.72
N ILE A 108 3.83 3.59 1.72
CA ILE A 108 4.45 2.35 2.17
C ILE A 108 5.16 2.64 3.49
N LYS A 109 4.89 1.84 4.52
CA LYS A 109 5.57 1.96 5.82
C LYS A 109 6.16 0.63 6.24
N ALA A 110 7.28 0.69 6.94
CA ALA A 110 7.98 -0.45 7.49
C ALA A 110 8.16 -0.31 9.01
N ALA A 111 8.29 -1.43 9.73
CA ALA A 111 8.55 -1.47 11.16
C ALA A 111 10.00 -1.10 11.51
N ALA A 112 10.91 -1.29 10.56
CA ALA A 112 12.32 -0.93 10.65
C ALA A 112 12.83 -0.59 9.24
N GLY A 113 13.99 0.06 9.17
CA GLY A 113 14.67 0.28 7.90
C GLY A 113 14.93 -1.04 7.17
N GLY A 114 15.01 -0.97 5.84
CA GLY A 114 15.25 -2.11 4.98
C GLY A 114 14.88 -1.81 3.55
N ASN A 115 15.48 -2.55 2.62
CA ASN A 115 15.33 -2.22 1.21
C ASN A 115 13.99 -2.73 0.68
N VAL A 116 12.99 -1.86 0.65
CA VAL A 116 11.65 -2.15 0.18
C VAL A 116 11.51 -1.72 -1.27
N SER A 117 11.25 -2.66 -2.18
CA SER A 117 10.81 -2.34 -3.53
C SER A 117 9.31 -2.55 -3.66
N ILE A 118 8.65 -1.66 -4.38
CA ILE A 118 7.20 -1.70 -4.57
C ILE A 118 6.83 -1.59 -6.03
N TRP A 119 5.74 -2.24 -6.38
CA TRP A 119 5.04 -2.05 -7.63
C TRP A 119 3.54 -2.15 -7.35
N ILE A 120 2.77 -1.15 -7.75
CA ILE A 120 1.33 -1.07 -7.45
C ILE A 120 0.60 -0.65 -8.72
N GLU A 121 -0.42 -1.40 -9.09
CA GLU A 121 -1.40 -0.98 -10.08
C GLU A 121 -2.68 -0.51 -9.42
N GLY A 122 -3.23 0.57 -9.97
CA GLY A 122 -4.46 1.13 -9.47
C GLY A 122 -5.14 2.04 -10.48
N ALA A 123 -6.11 2.78 -9.98
CA ALA A 123 -6.73 3.87 -10.69
C ALA A 123 -7.09 4.99 -9.73
N THR A 124 -7.15 6.21 -10.25
CA THR A 124 -7.81 7.34 -9.60
C THR A 124 -9.21 7.44 -10.18
N ALA A 125 -10.24 7.62 -9.36
CA ALA A 125 -11.61 7.87 -9.84
C ALA A 125 -12.40 8.74 -8.85
N GLU A 126 -13.54 9.25 -9.29
CA GLU A 126 -14.48 9.98 -8.43
C GLU A 126 -15.17 9.04 -7.43
N VAL A 127 -15.61 9.58 -6.28
CA VAL A 127 -16.20 8.83 -5.14
C VAL A 127 -17.65 9.23 -4.88
#